data_AF-A0A820CMJ9-F1
#
_entry.id   AF-A0A820CMJ9-F1
#
_cell.length_a   1.000
_cell.length_b   1.000
_cell.length_c   1.000
_cell.angle_alpha   90.00
_cell.angle_beta   90.00
_cell.angle_gamma   90.00
#
_symmetry.space_group_name_H-M   'P 1'
#
loop_
_entity.id
_entity.type
_entity.pdbx_description
1 polymer ?
#
loop_
_entity_poly.entity_id
_entity_poly.type
_entity_poly.pdbx_seq_one_letter_code
_entity_poly.pdbx_strand_id
1 'polypeptide(L)'
;PATIINLDDYCRLFECRSQMLLKSMSNRLSESEASTYNKFSKNSIELVHISKAFIETVVLRAFYDGVRKASEHKSFGPVFEQLFHVFAIHTLRNSATDFIRLKLLTADQIYQLETFNLPDMYARLRPNLISLVDAFDFHDNELNSCLGRYDGQVYEALMERARLNPTNRHKVHPVWKSIKQETKSKL
;
A
#
# COMPACT_ATOMS: atom_id res chain seq x y z
N PRO A 1 -23.07 17.45 -2.61
CA PRO A 1 -22.70 16.96 -1.25
C PRO A 1 -21.45 16.08 -1.35
N ALA A 2 -20.41 16.37 -0.56
CA ALA A 2 -19.22 15.52 -0.54
C ALA A 2 -19.58 14.10 -0.09
N THR A 3 -19.09 13.09 -0.80
CA THR A 3 -19.32 11.68 -0.44
C THR A 3 -18.60 11.38 0.87
N ILE A 4 -19.36 11.14 1.94
CA ILE A 4 -18.84 10.72 3.24
C ILE A 4 -19.24 9.25 3.42
N ILE A 5 -18.24 8.38 3.55
CA ILE A 5 -18.42 6.96 3.86
C ILE A 5 -18.03 6.80 5.33
N ASN A 6 -18.92 6.24 6.15
CA ASN A 6 -18.60 5.98 7.55
C ASN A 6 -17.61 4.81 7.66
N LEU A 7 -16.91 4.72 8.78
CA LEU A 7 -15.93 3.66 9.04
C LEU A 7 -16.51 2.26 8.76
N ASP A 8 -17.74 2.02 9.23
CA ASP A 8 -18.44 0.73 9.13
C ASP A 8 -18.87 0.40 7.69
N ASP A 9 -19.11 1.43 6.89
CA ASP A 9 -19.61 1.28 5.52
C ASP A 9 -18.50 0.82 4.57
N TYR A 10 -17.23 1.15 4.85
CA TYR A 10 -16.10 0.63 4.08
C TYR A 10 -16.02 -0.90 4.14
N CYS A 11 -16.13 -1.50 5.32
CA CYS A 11 -16.06 -2.96 5.42
C CYS A 11 -17.22 -3.63 4.68
N ARG A 12 -18.45 -3.10 4.80
CA ARG A 12 -19.61 -3.61 4.06
C ARG A 12 -19.41 -3.48 2.55
N LEU A 13 -18.84 -2.39 2.08
CA LEU A 13 -18.58 -2.15 0.66
C LEU A 13 -17.64 -3.21 0.07
N PHE A 14 -16.55 -3.52 0.77
CA PHE A 14 -15.58 -4.53 0.36
C PHE A 14 -16.16 -5.95 0.44
N GLU A 15 -16.95 -6.24 1.48
CA GLU A 15 -17.67 -7.50 1.60
C GLU A 15 -18.65 -7.71 0.43
N CYS A 16 -19.48 -6.70 0.13
CA CYS A 16 -20.38 -6.71 -1.01
C CYS A 16 -19.61 -6.95 -2.32
N ARG A 17 -18.48 -6.27 -2.54
CA ARG A 17 -17.63 -6.50 -3.72
C ARG A 17 -17.19 -7.97 -3.81
N SER A 18 -16.59 -8.51 -2.75
CA SER A 18 -16.07 -9.88 -2.75
C SER A 18 -17.18 -10.92 -3.00
N GLN A 19 -18.34 -10.75 -2.36
CA GLN A 19 -19.50 -11.64 -2.51
C GLN A 19 -20.09 -11.58 -3.92
N MET A 20 -20.23 -10.39 -4.49
CA MET A 20 -20.76 -10.23 -5.85
C MET A 20 -19.83 -10.82 -6.91
N LEU A 21 -18.51 -10.63 -6.76
CA LEU A 21 -17.53 -11.23 -7.67
C LEU A 21 -17.55 -12.75 -7.59
N LEU A 22 -17.58 -13.30 -6.37
CA LEU A 22 -17.66 -14.75 -6.14
C LEU A 22 -18.97 -15.33 -6.71
N LYS A 23 -20.10 -14.67 -6.49
CA LYS A 23 -21.41 -15.08 -7.04
C LYS A 23 -21.41 -15.07 -8.57
N SER A 24 -20.86 -14.03 -9.18
CA SER A 24 -20.74 -13.92 -10.64
C SER A 24 -19.90 -15.08 -11.20
N MET A 25 -18.80 -15.43 -10.53
CA MET A 25 -17.95 -16.55 -10.93
C MET A 25 -18.63 -17.90 -10.71
N SER A 26 -19.32 -18.09 -9.59
CA SER A 26 -20.09 -19.32 -9.31
C SER A 26 -21.12 -19.59 -10.39
N ASN A 27 -21.86 -18.56 -10.83
CA ASN A 27 -22.85 -18.68 -11.90
C ASN A 27 -22.21 -19.10 -13.23
N ARG A 28 -21.09 -18.47 -13.61
CA ARG A 28 -20.33 -18.86 -14.82
C ARG A 28 -19.82 -20.30 -14.75
N LEU A 29 -19.40 -20.75 -13.56
CA LEU A 29 -18.92 -22.12 -13.36
C LEU A 29 -20.05 -23.16 -13.40
N SER A 30 -21.27 -22.80 -12.97
CA SER A 30 -22.44 -23.68 -13.05
C SER A 30 -22.97 -23.83 -14.48
N GLU A 31 -22.89 -22.78 -15.30
CA GLU A 31 -23.38 -22.80 -16.69
C GLU A 31 -22.47 -23.61 -17.63
N SER A 32 -21.21 -23.82 -17.27
CA SER A 32 -20.28 -24.60 -18.09
C SER A 32 -20.40 -26.11 -17.82
N GLU A 33 -20.45 -26.93 -18.86
CA GLU A 33 -20.43 -28.40 -18.75
C GLU A 33 -19.02 -29.00 -18.72
N ALA A 34 -17.96 -28.16 -18.76
CA ALA A 34 -16.59 -28.64 -18.80
C ALA A 34 -16.17 -29.35 -17.50
N SER A 35 -15.12 -30.18 -17.56
CA SER A 35 -14.51 -30.76 -16.36
C SER A 35 -14.04 -29.67 -15.39
N THR A 36 -14.04 -29.99 -14.08
CA THR A 36 -13.62 -29.05 -13.02
C THR A 36 -12.23 -28.45 -13.29
N TYR A 37 -11.30 -29.26 -13.78
CA TYR A 37 -9.96 -28.82 -14.14
C TYR A 37 -9.99 -27.78 -15.28
N ASN A 38 -10.74 -28.05 -16.35
CA ASN A 38 -10.85 -27.13 -17.48
C ASN A 38 -11.56 -25.83 -17.09
N LYS A 39 -12.59 -25.91 -16.23
CA LYS A 39 -13.26 -24.74 -15.65
C LYS A 39 -12.28 -23.86 -14.88
N PHE A 40 -11.46 -24.45 -14.02
CA PHE A 40 -10.46 -23.72 -13.25
C PHE A 40 -9.38 -23.11 -14.15
N SER A 41 -8.80 -23.91 -15.05
CA SER A 41 -7.73 -23.46 -15.93
C SER A 41 -8.15 -22.27 -16.80
N LYS A 42 -9.35 -22.31 -17.38
CA LYS A 42 -9.89 -21.24 -18.23
C LYS A 42 -10.16 -19.94 -17.49
N ASN A 43 -10.48 -20.00 -16.20
CA ASN A 43 -10.85 -18.83 -15.39
C ASN A 43 -9.81 -18.48 -14.32
N SER A 44 -8.60 -19.03 -14.43
CA SER A 44 -7.54 -18.90 -13.42
C SER A 44 -7.20 -17.45 -13.07
N ILE A 45 -7.13 -16.56 -14.07
CA ILE A 45 -6.86 -15.13 -13.89
C ILE A 45 -7.95 -14.46 -13.03
N GLU A 46 -9.21 -14.71 -13.35
CA GLU A 46 -10.35 -14.15 -12.63
C GLU A 46 -10.47 -14.73 -11.21
N LEU A 47 -10.13 -16.01 -11.01
CA LEU A 47 -10.08 -16.61 -9.68
C LEU A 47 -9.00 -15.99 -8.80
N VAL A 48 -7.84 -15.67 -9.36
CA VAL A 48 -6.79 -14.93 -8.65
C VAL A 48 -7.28 -13.52 -8.29
N HIS A 49 -7.98 -12.85 -9.20
CA HIS A 49 -8.58 -11.54 -8.95
C HIS A 49 -9.59 -11.57 -7.79
N ILE A 50 -10.51 -12.54 -7.80
CA ILE A 50 -11.50 -12.75 -6.72
C ILE A 50 -10.79 -13.06 -5.39
N SER A 51 -9.75 -13.88 -5.43
CA SER A 51 -8.96 -14.22 -4.24
C SER A 51 -8.30 -12.98 -3.64
N LYS A 52 -7.75 -12.10 -4.47
CA LYS A 52 -7.18 -10.81 -4.01
C LYS A 52 -8.27 -9.92 -3.38
N ALA A 53 -9.42 -9.77 -4.03
CA ALA A 53 -10.53 -8.97 -3.50
C ALA A 53 -11.04 -9.52 -2.15
N PHE A 54 -11.05 -10.84 -1.97
CA PHE A 54 -11.38 -11.48 -0.70
C PHE A 54 -10.32 -11.18 0.38
N ILE A 55 -9.04 -11.32 0.06
CA ILE A 55 -7.94 -11.01 1.00
C ILE A 55 -7.98 -9.53 1.41
N GLU A 56 -8.20 -8.60 0.47
CA GLU A 56 -8.37 -7.18 0.78
C GLU A 56 -9.50 -6.94 1.78
N THR A 57 -10.61 -7.67 1.64
CA THR A 57 -11.75 -7.59 2.58
C THR A 57 -11.36 -8.08 3.96
N VAL A 58 -10.64 -9.21 4.06
CA VAL A 58 -10.17 -9.77 5.33
C VAL A 58 -9.19 -8.83 6.02
N VAL A 59 -8.22 -8.27 5.28
CA VAL A 59 -7.24 -7.31 5.82
C VAL A 59 -7.94 -6.05 6.31
N LEU A 60 -8.89 -5.51 5.52
CA LEU A 60 -9.65 -4.33 5.90
C LEU A 60 -10.48 -4.58 7.17
N ARG A 61 -11.15 -5.74 7.26
CA ARG A 61 -11.93 -6.14 8.45
C ARG A 61 -11.04 -6.26 9.69
N ALA A 62 -9.90 -6.94 9.57
CA ALA A 62 -8.96 -7.09 10.68
C ALA A 62 -8.40 -5.74 11.15
N PHE A 63 -8.10 -4.83 10.22
CA PHE A 63 -7.66 -3.47 10.56
C PHE A 63 -8.80 -2.71 11.27
N TYR A 64 -10.02 -2.74 10.74
CA TYR A 64 -11.18 -2.12 11.37
C TYR A 64 -11.38 -2.60 12.81
N ASP A 65 -11.31 -3.91 13.05
CA ASP A 65 -11.47 -4.49 14.40
C ASP A 65 -10.35 -4.02 15.35
N GLY A 66 -9.12 -3.87 14.84
CA GLY A 66 -8.01 -3.28 15.58
C GLY A 66 -8.25 -1.81 15.94
N VAL A 67 -8.76 -1.02 14.98
CA VAL A 67 -9.10 0.39 15.21
C VAL A 67 -10.23 0.54 16.21
N ARG A 68 -11.26 -0.31 16.16
CA ARG A 68 -12.38 -0.29 17.13
C ARG A 68 -11.92 -0.58 18.55
N LYS A 69 -10.94 -1.47 18.74
CA LYS A 69 -10.32 -1.68 20.06
C LYS A 69 -9.49 -0.48 20.49
N ALA A 70 -8.74 0.13 19.56
CA ALA A 70 -7.91 1.30 19.86
C ALA A 70 -8.72 2.60 20.06
N SER A 71 -9.94 2.69 19.51
CA SER A 71 -10.79 3.89 19.60
C SER A 71 -11.30 4.18 21.01
N GLU A 72 -11.15 3.24 21.95
CA GLU A 72 -11.42 3.46 23.38
C GLU A 72 -10.45 4.50 23.98
N HIS A 73 -9.24 4.64 23.41
CA HIS A 73 -8.25 5.60 23.87
C HIS A 73 -8.43 6.96 23.18
N LYS A 74 -8.79 7.98 23.97
CA LYS A 74 -9.09 9.34 23.48
C LYS A 74 -7.97 10.01 22.70
N SER A 75 -6.70 9.72 23.01
CA SER A 75 -5.55 10.38 22.37
C SER A 75 -5.15 9.77 21.02
N PHE A 76 -5.21 8.44 20.87
CA PHE A 76 -4.71 7.77 19.67
C PHE A 76 -5.81 7.21 18.77
N GLY A 77 -7.01 6.98 19.32
CA GLY A 77 -8.18 6.49 18.58
C GLY A 77 -8.45 7.27 17.28
N PRO A 78 -8.53 8.62 17.33
CA PRO A 78 -8.77 9.43 16.13
C PRO A 78 -7.67 9.29 15.06
N VAL A 79 -6.43 9.05 15.46
CA VAL A 79 -5.29 8.88 14.53
C VAL A 79 -5.40 7.54 13.79
N PHE A 80 -5.74 6.47 14.51
CA PHE A 80 -5.96 5.14 13.91
C PHE A 80 -7.18 5.12 12.98
N GLU A 81 -8.26 5.82 13.35
CA GLU A 81 -9.43 5.96 12.47
C GLU A 81 -9.10 6.71 11.17
N GLN A 82 -8.28 7.75 11.24
CA GLN A 82 -7.79 8.45 10.05
C GLN A 82 -6.91 7.55 9.19
N LEU A 83 -6.01 6.78 9.80
CA LEU A 83 -5.13 5.86 9.08
C LEU A 83 -5.95 4.77 8.37
N PHE A 84 -7.00 4.27 9.01
CA PHE A 84 -7.93 3.33 8.39
C PHE A 84 -8.65 3.96 7.19
N HIS A 85 -9.16 5.21 7.30
CA HIS A 85 -9.80 5.89 6.18
C HIS A 85 -8.85 6.02 4.99
N VAL A 86 -7.60 6.43 5.23
CA VAL A 86 -6.57 6.52 4.20
C VAL A 86 -6.35 5.16 3.53
N PHE A 87 -6.18 4.11 4.33
CA PHE A 87 -5.98 2.75 3.82
C PHE A 87 -7.18 2.25 3.00
N ALA A 88 -8.40 2.47 3.49
CA ALA A 88 -9.63 2.05 2.83
C ALA A 88 -9.83 2.77 1.48
N ILE A 89 -9.67 4.10 1.46
CA ILE A 89 -9.80 4.92 0.24
C ILE A 89 -8.71 4.54 -0.77
N HIS A 90 -7.46 4.36 -0.31
CA HIS A 90 -6.36 3.95 -1.19
C HIS A 90 -6.61 2.58 -1.83
N THR A 91 -7.05 1.60 -1.03
CA THR A 91 -7.36 0.25 -1.53
C THR A 91 -8.56 0.27 -2.49
N LEU A 92 -9.57 1.08 -2.17
CA LEU A 92 -10.75 1.27 -3.00
C LEU A 92 -10.38 1.85 -4.36
N ARG A 93 -9.53 2.89 -4.38
CA ARG A 93 -8.99 3.50 -5.60
C ARG A 93 -8.26 2.49 -6.49
N ASN A 94 -7.38 1.69 -5.90
CA ASN A 94 -6.61 0.69 -6.67
C ASN A 94 -7.54 -0.36 -7.33
N SER A 95 -8.70 -0.60 -6.74
CA SER A 95 -9.72 -1.54 -7.21
C SER A 95 -10.99 -0.85 -7.74
N ALA A 96 -10.92 0.43 -8.13
CA ALA A 96 -12.08 1.27 -8.46
C ALA A 96 -12.96 0.65 -9.57
N THR A 97 -12.34 0.01 -10.56
CA THR A 97 -13.02 -0.65 -11.68
C THR A 97 -14.06 -1.66 -11.22
N ASP A 98 -13.78 -2.43 -10.16
CA ASP A 98 -14.74 -3.41 -9.65
C ASP A 98 -15.93 -2.74 -8.99
N PHE A 99 -15.69 -1.71 -8.17
CA PHE A 99 -16.75 -0.98 -7.48
C PHE A 99 -17.70 -0.29 -8.47
N ILE A 100 -17.15 0.27 -9.55
CA ILE A 100 -17.93 0.88 -10.63
C ILE A 100 -18.69 -0.20 -11.42
N ARG A 101 -18.02 -1.29 -11.82
CA ARG A 101 -18.62 -2.39 -12.60
C ARG A 101 -19.80 -3.04 -11.86
N LEU A 102 -19.67 -3.20 -10.54
CA LEU A 102 -20.69 -3.76 -9.67
C LEU A 102 -21.75 -2.74 -9.25
N LYS A 103 -21.63 -1.47 -9.68
CA LYS A 103 -22.53 -0.36 -9.32
C LYS A 103 -22.62 -0.11 -7.81
N LEU A 104 -21.55 -0.43 -7.08
CA LEU A 104 -21.44 -0.16 -5.64
C LEU A 104 -21.11 1.31 -5.38
N LEU A 105 -20.30 1.91 -6.26
CA LEU A 105 -19.96 3.34 -6.25
C LEU A 105 -19.97 3.88 -7.67
N THR A 106 -20.26 5.17 -7.80
CA THR A 106 -20.12 5.89 -9.06
C THR A 106 -18.70 6.42 -9.22
N ALA A 107 -18.27 6.65 -10.47
CA ALA A 107 -16.97 7.26 -10.74
C ALA A 107 -16.83 8.65 -10.08
N ASP A 108 -17.92 9.41 -10.01
CA ASP A 108 -17.94 10.73 -9.36
C ASP A 108 -17.74 10.62 -7.84
N GLN A 109 -18.36 9.64 -7.18
CA GLN A 109 -18.14 9.39 -5.75
C GLN A 109 -16.68 9.05 -5.45
N ILE A 110 -16.06 8.19 -6.25
CA ILE A 110 -14.64 7.83 -6.10
C ILE A 110 -13.76 9.06 -6.32
N TYR A 111 -14.04 9.84 -7.37
CA TYR A 111 -13.33 11.08 -7.65
C TYR A 111 -13.41 12.08 -6.49
N GLN A 112 -14.58 12.23 -5.86
CA GLN A 112 -14.76 13.09 -4.70
C GLN A 112 -13.95 12.61 -3.49
N LEU A 113 -13.94 11.30 -3.20
CA LEU A 113 -13.14 10.72 -2.13
C LEU A 113 -11.64 10.99 -2.34
N GLU A 114 -11.16 10.87 -3.57
CA GLU A 114 -9.76 11.13 -3.92
C GLU A 114 -9.39 12.61 -3.86
N THR A 115 -10.27 13.49 -4.33
CA THR A 115 -9.96 14.91 -4.50
C THR A 115 -10.10 15.70 -3.20
N PHE A 116 -11.08 15.35 -2.37
CA PHE A 116 -11.42 16.14 -1.18
C PHE A 116 -11.08 15.41 0.11
N ASN A 117 -11.52 14.16 0.27
CA ASN A 117 -11.40 13.47 1.55
C ASN A 117 -9.96 13.02 1.82
N LEU A 118 -9.29 12.43 0.82
CA LEU A 118 -7.95 11.88 0.99
C LEU A 118 -6.89 12.96 1.33
N PRO A 119 -6.83 14.12 0.66
CA PRO A 119 -5.91 15.19 1.04
C PRO A 119 -6.18 15.79 2.42
N ASP A 120 -7.47 15.92 2.80
CA ASP A 120 -7.84 16.36 4.15
C ASP A 120 -7.35 15.37 5.22
N MET A 121 -7.55 14.05 5.00
CA MET A 121 -7.00 13.04 5.90
C MET A 121 -5.48 13.14 5.99
N TYR A 122 -4.78 13.29 4.87
CA TYR A 122 -3.32 13.43 4.87
C TYR A 122 -2.85 14.65 5.65
N ALA A 123 -3.52 15.80 5.51
CA ALA A 123 -3.18 17.01 6.26
C ALA A 123 -3.32 16.79 7.78
N ARG A 124 -4.36 16.08 8.21
CA ARG A 124 -4.61 15.78 9.64
C ARG A 124 -3.69 14.69 10.20
N LEU A 125 -3.27 13.73 9.39
CA LEU A 125 -2.31 12.69 9.76
C LEU A 125 -0.87 13.22 9.84
N ARG A 126 -0.50 14.15 8.96
CA ARG A 126 0.86 14.68 8.82
C ARG A 126 1.58 15.01 10.14
N PRO A 127 0.98 15.74 11.12
CA PRO A 127 1.67 16.05 12.37
C PRO A 127 1.99 14.82 13.22
N ASN A 128 1.26 13.71 13.07
CA ASN A 128 1.41 12.51 13.87
C ASN A 128 2.28 11.43 13.19
N LEU A 129 2.72 11.63 11.94
CA LEU A 129 3.41 10.59 11.16
C LEU A 129 4.72 10.13 11.80
N ILE A 130 5.52 11.06 12.34
CA ILE A 130 6.79 10.72 13.01
C ILE A 130 6.51 9.87 14.24
N SER A 131 5.59 10.30 15.10
CA SER A 131 5.18 9.52 16.29
C SER A 131 4.59 8.14 15.96
N LEU A 132 3.89 8.00 14.82
CA LEU A 132 3.36 6.71 14.38
C LEU A 132 4.46 5.74 13.96
N VAL A 133 5.51 6.21 13.29
CA VAL A 133 6.63 5.34 12.90
C VAL A 133 7.58 5.08 14.08
N ASP A 134 7.74 6.05 14.97
CA ASP A 134 8.53 5.89 16.20
C ASP A 134 7.87 4.90 17.17
N ALA A 135 6.54 4.76 17.15
CA ALA A 135 5.81 3.80 17.97
C ALA A 135 6.12 2.33 17.64
N PHE A 136 6.78 2.03 16.51
CA PHE A 136 7.31 0.69 16.25
C PHE A 136 8.55 0.36 17.10
N ASP A 137 9.19 1.37 17.70
CA ASP A 137 10.33 1.25 18.61
C ASP A 137 11.51 0.45 18.01
N PHE A 138 11.77 0.66 16.71
CA PHE A 138 12.91 0.02 16.04
C PHE A 138 14.22 0.70 16.42
N HIS A 139 15.21 -0.09 16.81
CA HIS A 139 16.56 0.43 17.02
C HIS A 139 17.27 0.73 15.69
N ASP A 140 18.10 1.78 15.67
CA ASP A 140 18.90 2.17 14.48
C ASP A 140 19.76 1.01 13.94
N ASN A 141 20.22 0.10 14.82
CA ASN A 141 20.99 -1.08 14.43
C ASN A 141 20.14 -2.11 13.67
N GLU A 142 18.86 -2.23 14.02
CA GLU A 142 17.90 -3.13 13.36
C GLU A 142 17.44 -2.51 12.04
N LEU A 143 17.13 -1.21 12.05
CA LEU A 143 16.69 -0.47 10.87
C LEU A 143 17.82 -0.32 9.84
N ASN A 144 19.07 -0.22 10.29
CA ASN A 144 20.30 -0.16 9.48
C ASN A 144 20.18 0.80 8.27
N SER A 145 19.56 1.96 8.50
CA SER A 145 19.24 2.94 7.47
C SER A 145 19.82 4.30 7.83
N CYS A 146 20.65 4.87 6.94
CA CYS A 146 21.13 6.24 7.13
C CYS A 146 20.01 7.28 6.99
N LEU A 147 18.98 7.00 6.18
CA LEU A 147 17.84 7.90 5.96
C LEU A 147 16.81 7.84 7.10
N GLY A 148 16.69 6.67 7.74
CA GLY A 148 15.70 6.41 8.78
C GLY A 148 16.25 6.57 10.20
N ARG A 149 17.40 7.22 10.38
CA ARG A 149 18.01 7.40 11.71
C ARG A 149 17.07 8.17 12.63
N TYR A 150 16.97 7.72 13.88
CA TYR A 150 16.16 8.37 14.90
C TYR A 150 16.60 9.81 15.20
N ASP A 151 17.90 10.09 15.17
CA ASP A 151 18.47 11.42 15.46
C ASP A 151 18.32 12.45 14.33
N GLY A 152 17.84 12.04 13.15
CA GLY A 152 17.69 12.90 11.98
C GLY A 152 19.00 13.38 11.34
N GLN A 153 20.18 12.90 11.78
CA GLN A 153 21.49 13.29 11.23
C GLN A 153 21.82 12.51 9.94
N VAL A 154 20.96 12.69 8.94
CA VAL A 154 20.95 11.88 7.72
C VAL A 154 22.15 12.15 6.83
N TYR A 155 22.54 13.41 6.66
CA TYR A 155 23.58 13.80 5.70
C TYR A 155 24.98 13.33 6.14
N GLU A 156 25.28 13.47 7.42
CA GLU A 156 26.51 13.02 8.05
C GLU A 156 26.63 11.50 7.94
N ALA A 157 25.57 10.78 8.31
CA ALA A 157 25.55 9.31 8.24
C ALA A 157 25.69 8.80 6.79
N LEU A 158 25.06 9.45 5.82
CA LEU A 158 25.23 9.10 4.40
C LEU A 158 26.67 9.31 3.95
N MET A 159 27.29 10.43 4.32
CA MET A 159 28.67 10.74 3.97
C MET A 159 29.65 9.73 4.59
N GLU A 160 29.46 9.39 5.87
CA GLU A 160 30.25 8.36 6.55
C GLU A 160 30.10 7.00 5.86
N ARG A 161 28.86 6.59 5.56
CA ARG A 161 28.61 5.31 4.88
C ARG A 161 29.19 5.27 3.47
N ALA A 162 29.14 6.39 2.74
CA ALA A 162 29.78 6.51 1.44
C ALA A 162 31.31 6.37 1.54
N ARG A 163 31.95 6.95 2.56
CA ARG A 163 33.40 6.82 2.79
C ARG A 163 33.83 5.39 3.11
N LEU A 164 32.98 4.63 3.80
CA LEU A 164 33.23 3.22 4.13
C LEU A 164 33.12 2.28 2.92
N ASN A 165 32.58 2.76 1.79
CA ASN A 165 32.43 1.94 0.59
C ASN A 165 33.81 1.44 0.09
N PRO A 166 34.00 0.12 -0.13
CA PRO A 166 35.26 -0.43 -0.64
C PRO A 166 35.78 0.23 -1.93
N THR A 167 34.89 0.70 -2.80
CA THR A 167 35.24 1.38 -4.06
C THR A 167 35.92 2.73 -3.82
N ASN A 168 35.64 3.37 -2.69
CA ASN A 168 36.19 4.68 -2.32
C ASN A 168 37.52 4.60 -1.57
N ARG A 169 38.06 3.39 -1.36
CA ARG A 169 39.37 3.19 -0.71
C ARG A 169 40.53 3.79 -1.51
N HIS A 170 40.39 3.85 -2.83
CA HIS A 170 41.43 4.38 -3.71
C HIS A 170 40.96 5.69 -4.34
N LYS A 171 41.81 6.73 -4.26
CA LYS A 171 41.56 8.02 -4.92
C LYS A 171 41.37 7.90 -6.44
N VAL A 172 42.02 6.91 -7.06
CA VAL A 172 41.85 6.55 -8.46
C VAL A 172 41.55 5.06 -8.54
N HIS A 173 40.40 4.70 -9.09
CA HIS A 173 39.97 3.32 -9.20
C HIS A 173 40.91 2.52 -10.13
N PRO A 174 41.30 1.27 -9.81
CA PRO A 174 42.22 0.48 -10.64
C PRO A 174 41.82 0.36 -12.12
N VAL A 175 40.50 0.29 -12.40
CA VAL A 175 39.93 0.25 -13.76
C VAL A 175 40.32 1.47 -14.61
N TRP A 176 40.65 2.61 -13.99
CA TRP A 176 41.11 3.80 -14.71
C TRP A 176 42.33 3.51 -15.60
N LYS A 177 43.23 2.61 -15.19
CA LYS A 177 44.42 2.26 -15.99
C LYS A 177 44.03 1.62 -17.33
N SER A 178 43.03 0.72 -17.32
CA SER A 178 42.52 0.06 -18.51
C SER A 178 41.78 1.03 -19.43
N ILE A 179 40.90 1.88 -18.86
CA ILE A 179 40.19 2.92 -19.62
C ILE A 179 41.17 3.89 -20.28
N LYS A 180 42.22 4.29 -19.56
CA LYS A 180 43.25 5.20 -20.08
C LYS A 180 44.05 4.59 -21.23
N GLN A 181 44.26 3.27 -21.26
CA GLN A 181 44.93 2.59 -22.36
C GLN A 181 44.05 2.55 -23.62
N GLU A 182 42.75 2.26 -23.47
CA GLU A 182 41.81 2.24 -24.59
C GLU A 182 41.56 3.63 -25.19
N THR A 183 41.48 4.67 -24.36
CA THR A 183 41.27 6.05 -24.82
C THR A 183 42.49 6.64 -25.50
N LYS A 184 43.70 6.26 -25.10
CA LYS A 184 44.94 6.61 -25.83
C LYS A 184 45.04 5.97 -27.22
N SER A 185 44.32 4.87 -27.47
CA SER A 185 44.27 4.21 -28.78
C SER A 185 43.27 4.86 -29.75
N LYS A 186 42.44 5.80 -29.28
CA LYS A 186 41.38 6.48 -30.06
C LYS A 186 41.65 7.97 -30.31
N LEU A 187 42.78 8.49 -29.82
CA LEU A 187 43.34 9.81 -30.11
C LEU A 187 44.57 9.63 -31.00
#